data_AF-A0A4Q9XIB4-F1
#
_entry.id   AF-A0A4Q9XIB4-F1
#
_cell.length_a   1.000
_cell.length_b   1.000
_cell.length_c   1.000
_cell.angle_alpha   90.00
_cell.angle_beta   90.00
_cell.angle_gamma   90.00
#
_symmetry.space_group_name_H-M   'P 1'
#
loop_
_entity.id
_entity.type
_entity.pdbx_description
1 polymer ?
#
loop_
_entity_poly.entity_id
_entity_poly.type
_entity_poly.pdbx_seq_one_letter_code
_entity_poly.pdbx_strand_id
1 'polypeptide(L)'
;MRYPASHFIFATCASLLVGCSPSEQAKAPSEAAQAFEKQLIKQFVLAKPGDVITIPAGVHPISRSLSLTADNVTIRGEGMDKSVLSFKGQIAGAEGILVSGNNFIIEDLAIEDAKGDGIKINEAENVIIRRIRTEWTNGPDEKNGAYGIYPVQTRNTLIEGSVAIAASDAGIYVGQSHNVVVRNNRAEYNVAGIEIENTQGADVYDNLATHNTGGILVFNMPNLPQPGFGTRVYNNRIIANNTENFAPEGTAVASVPAGSGVVINSNDRVEIFNNHVEDNQTANVIISSYFSAGFYTTASTADAFDPYPEGIFIYDNQFIGGGDSPDLLELQALRVAAFGINGRLPDVLWDGYVNTDKLVDGQVPAEARICVQNGTAQVVNVDGPNNYANVTTDMTAHQCALDKLPAIELDGAFFGGQ
;
A
#
# COMPACT_ATOMS: atom_id res chain seq x y z
N MET A 1 20.73 -40.36 74.44
CA MET A 1 20.20 -41.68 74.88
C MET A 1 19.38 -42.25 73.73
N ARG A 2 19.77 -43.43 73.24
CA ARG A 2 19.04 -44.35 72.33
C ARG A 2 18.67 -43.87 70.91
N TYR A 3 19.40 -44.40 69.91
CA TYR A 3 18.86 -44.75 68.59
C TYR A 3 17.83 -45.90 68.73
N PRO A 4 16.81 -45.97 67.86
CA PRO A 4 16.79 -46.88 66.69
C PRO A 4 16.00 -46.27 65.49
N ALA A 5 15.81 -46.82 64.29
CA ALA A 5 16.42 -47.85 63.45
C ALA A 5 15.93 -47.57 62.01
N SER A 6 16.74 -47.94 61.01
CA SER A 6 16.51 -47.81 59.58
C SER A 6 15.26 -48.51 59.06
N HIS A 7 14.54 -47.91 58.10
CA HIS A 7 13.79 -48.61 57.05
C HIS A 7 14.06 -47.91 55.70
N PHE A 8 14.75 -48.62 54.81
CA PHE A 8 14.95 -48.26 53.41
C PHE A 8 13.69 -48.62 52.63
N ILE A 9 13.09 -47.67 51.93
CA ILE A 9 12.07 -47.93 50.89
C ILE A 9 12.67 -47.49 49.56
N PHE A 10 12.96 -48.46 48.70
CA PHE A 10 13.25 -48.26 47.29
C PHE A 10 11.97 -47.80 46.58
N ALA A 11 11.94 -46.54 46.14
CA ALA A 11 10.92 -46.04 45.22
C ALA A 11 11.52 -45.96 43.81
N THR A 12 11.02 -46.82 42.93
CA THR A 12 11.39 -46.94 41.52
C THR A 12 10.89 -45.71 40.77
N CYS A 13 11.80 -44.85 40.30
CA CYS A 13 11.48 -43.77 39.36
C CYS A 13 11.09 -44.37 38.00
N ALA A 14 9.80 -44.29 37.64
CA ALA A 14 9.33 -44.50 36.29
C ALA A 14 9.44 -43.18 35.50
N SER A 15 10.46 -43.09 34.66
CA SER A 15 10.68 -41.98 33.73
C SER A 15 9.60 -42.01 32.63
N LEU A 16 8.63 -41.09 32.69
CA LEU A 16 7.71 -40.84 31.59
C LEU A 16 8.47 -40.12 30.47
N LEU A 17 8.83 -40.86 29.43
CA LEU A 17 9.27 -40.32 28.15
C LEU A 17 8.09 -39.62 27.49
N VAL A 18 8.01 -38.30 27.63
CA VAL A 18 7.15 -37.46 26.79
C VAL A 18 7.77 -37.45 25.40
N GLY A 19 7.13 -38.15 24.46
CA GLY A 19 7.55 -38.17 23.06
C GLY A 19 7.41 -36.77 22.46
N CYS A 20 8.52 -36.19 22.01
CA CYS A 20 8.51 -35.06 21.10
C CYS A 20 7.73 -35.46 19.84
N SER A 21 6.63 -34.76 19.56
CA SER A 21 6.04 -34.80 18.23
C SER A 21 7.03 -34.13 17.26
N PRO A 22 7.40 -34.75 16.14
CA PRO A 22 8.19 -34.08 15.12
C PRO A 22 7.38 -32.88 14.62
N SER A 23 7.99 -31.70 14.63
CA SER A 23 7.52 -30.60 13.79
C SER A 23 7.35 -31.13 12.37
N GLU A 24 6.24 -30.79 11.72
CA GLU A 24 6.05 -31.05 10.30
C GLU A 24 7.18 -30.37 9.52
N GLN A 25 8.24 -31.13 9.22
CA GLN A 25 9.20 -30.72 8.21
C GLN A 25 8.43 -30.63 6.89
N ALA A 26 8.42 -29.44 6.30
CA ALA A 26 7.87 -29.21 4.97
C ALA A 26 8.40 -30.30 4.03
N LYS A 27 7.49 -31.11 3.47
CA LYS A 27 7.86 -32.17 2.53
C LYS A 27 8.58 -31.54 1.34
N ALA A 28 9.70 -32.15 0.94
CA ALA A 28 10.41 -31.75 -0.26
C ALA A 28 9.45 -31.76 -1.49
N PRO A 29 9.58 -30.81 -2.43
CA PRO A 29 8.74 -30.78 -3.62
C PRO A 29 8.83 -32.08 -4.42
N SER A 30 7.70 -32.52 -4.99
CA SER A 30 7.65 -33.72 -5.85
C SER A 30 8.51 -33.54 -7.11
N GLU A 31 8.93 -34.64 -7.74
CA GLU A 31 9.68 -34.59 -9.01
C GLU A 31 8.89 -33.84 -10.10
N ALA A 32 7.57 -33.98 -10.13
CA ALA A 32 6.70 -33.25 -11.05
C ALA A 32 6.71 -31.74 -10.80
N ALA A 33 6.67 -31.31 -9.53
CA ALA A 33 6.76 -29.89 -9.17
C ALA A 33 8.13 -29.30 -9.57
N GLN A 34 9.22 -30.02 -9.31
CA GLN A 34 10.56 -29.60 -9.72
C GLN A 34 10.70 -29.53 -11.25
N ALA A 35 10.09 -30.47 -11.99
CA ALA A 35 10.09 -30.44 -13.44
C ALA A 35 9.29 -29.26 -13.99
N PHE A 36 8.13 -28.95 -13.39
CA PHE A 36 7.33 -27.79 -13.71
C PHE A 36 8.11 -26.49 -13.48
N GLU A 37 8.68 -26.30 -12.29
CA GLU A 37 9.47 -25.10 -11.96
C GLU A 37 10.62 -24.89 -12.95
N LYS A 38 11.40 -25.94 -13.26
CA LYS A 38 12.50 -25.87 -14.23
C LYS A 38 12.02 -25.45 -15.62
N GLN A 39 10.89 -25.99 -16.06
CA GLN A 39 10.32 -25.64 -17.35
C GLN A 39 9.80 -24.20 -17.36
N LEU A 40 9.17 -23.75 -16.27
CA LEU A 40 8.66 -22.39 -16.13
C LEU A 40 9.80 -21.36 -16.12
N ILE A 41 10.84 -21.59 -15.32
CA ILE A 41 12.04 -20.74 -15.31
C ILE A 41 12.62 -20.64 -16.73
N LYS A 42 12.70 -21.77 -17.45
CA LYS A 42 13.19 -21.77 -18.84
C LYS A 42 12.29 -20.96 -19.77
N GLN A 43 10.97 -20.99 -19.62
CA GLN A 43 10.03 -20.18 -20.41
C GLN A 43 10.24 -18.68 -20.15
N PHE A 44 10.40 -18.28 -18.89
CA PHE A 44 10.68 -16.88 -18.53
C PHE A 44 12.01 -16.39 -19.12
N VAL A 45 13.08 -17.18 -18.97
CA VAL A 45 14.42 -16.82 -19.44
C VAL A 45 14.54 -16.80 -20.97
N LEU A 46 13.82 -17.67 -21.67
CA LEU A 46 13.91 -17.83 -23.13
C LEU A 46 12.75 -17.18 -23.89
N ALA A 47 11.89 -16.43 -23.19
CA ALA A 47 10.74 -15.75 -23.77
C ALA A 47 11.17 -14.82 -24.91
N LYS A 48 10.33 -14.75 -25.93
CA LYS A 48 10.48 -13.86 -27.08
C LYS A 48 9.24 -13.00 -27.24
N PRO A 49 9.35 -11.87 -27.94
CA PRO A 49 8.18 -11.06 -28.29
C PRO A 49 7.08 -11.87 -28.97
N GLY A 50 5.87 -11.77 -28.43
CA GLY A 50 4.67 -12.50 -28.82
C GLY A 50 4.41 -13.79 -28.03
N ASP A 51 5.32 -14.22 -27.15
CA ASP A 51 5.13 -15.43 -26.36
C ASP A 51 4.03 -15.26 -25.31
N VAL A 52 3.28 -16.34 -25.10
CA VAL A 52 2.31 -16.48 -24.01
C VAL A 52 2.77 -17.61 -23.08
N ILE A 53 3.17 -17.25 -21.88
CA ILE A 53 3.54 -18.19 -20.82
C ILE A 53 2.28 -18.56 -20.04
N THR A 54 1.83 -19.81 -20.17
CA THR A 54 0.61 -20.30 -19.53
C THR A 54 0.91 -20.99 -18.20
N ILE A 55 0.19 -20.62 -17.15
CA ILE A 55 0.24 -21.25 -15.83
C ILE A 55 -1.02 -22.13 -15.66
N PRO A 56 -0.90 -23.46 -15.70
CA PRO A 56 -2.06 -24.33 -15.58
C PRO A 56 -2.69 -24.25 -14.18
N ALA A 57 -3.95 -24.67 -14.05
CA ALA A 57 -4.58 -24.81 -12.74
C ALA A 57 -3.77 -25.73 -11.80
N GLY A 58 -3.69 -25.34 -10.52
CA GLY A 58 -2.94 -26.02 -9.48
C GLY A 58 -2.16 -25.04 -8.60
N VAL A 59 -1.64 -25.55 -7.49
CA VAL A 59 -0.66 -24.86 -6.64
C VAL A 59 0.72 -25.37 -7.01
N HIS A 60 1.55 -24.48 -7.53
CA HIS A 60 2.87 -24.80 -8.06
C HIS A 60 3.95 -24.24 -7.11
N PRO A 61 4.69 -25.10 -6.39
CA PRO A 61 5.79 -24.66 -5.56
C PRO A 61 6.93 -24.09 -6.40
N ILE A 62 7.32 -22.85 -6.13
CA ILE A 62 8.44 -22.16 -6.78
C ILE A 62 9.47 -21.80 -5.71
N SER A 63 10.73 -22.12 -5.97
CA SER A 63 11.84 -21.93 -5.03
C SER A 63 12.77 -20.78 -5.41
N ARG A 64 12.57 -20.16 -6.59
CA ARG A 64 13.42 -19.10 -7.14
C ARG A 64 12.57 -18.03 -7.84
N SER A 65 13.01 -16.78 -7.79
CA SER A 65 12.38 -15.69 -8.56
C SER A 65 12.28 -16.01 -10.05
N LEU A 66 11.17 -15.63 -10.66
CA LEU A 66 10.91 -15.76 -12.10
C LEU A 66 11.19 -14.42 -12.77
N SER A 67 12.26 -14.34 -13.57
CA SER A 67 12.69 -13.09 -14.21
C SER A 67 12.40 -13.08 -15.71
N LEU A 68 11.74 -12.01 -16.18
CA LEU A 68 11.35 -11.81 -17.58
C LEU A 68 11.85 -10.45 -18.08
N THR A 69 12.62 -10.43 -19.15
CA THR A 69 13.16 -9.19 -19.74
C THR A 69 12.69 -8.93 -21.17
N ALA A 70 12.02 -9.89 -21.81
CA ALA A 70 11.55 -9.76 -23.18
C ALA A 70 10.29 -8.89 -23.26
N ASP A 71 10.24 -8.00 -24.26
CA ASP A 71 9.06 -7.21 -24.58
C ASP A 71 7.93 -8.07 -25.18
N ASN A 72 6.69 -7.57 -25.12
CA ASN A 72 5.50 -8.15 -25.75
C ASN A 72 5.24 -9.60 -25.32
N VAL A 73 5.31 -9.86 -24.02
CA VAL A 73 5.05 -11.18 -23.44
C VAL A 73 3.78 -11.12 -22.59
N THR A 74 2.97 -12.17 -22.68
CA THR A 74 1.84 -12.38 -21.79
C THR A 74 2.11 -13.53 -20.83
N ILE A 75 1.86 -13.34 -19.54
CA ILE A 75 1.74 -14.42 -18.56
C ILE A 75 0.24 -14.60 -18.27
N ARG A 76 -0.26 -15.83 -18.40
CA ARG A 76 -1.70 -16.11 -18.26
C ARG A 76 -1.96 -17.37 -17.45
N GLY A 77 -2.79 -17.27 -16.41
CA GLY A 77 -3.34 -18.42 -15.71
C GLY A 77 -4.78 -18.75 -16.10
N GLU A 78 -5.42 -19.64 -15.33
CA GLU A 78 -6.82 -20.06 -15.51
C GLU A 78 -7.79 -19.38 -14.52
N GLY A 79 -7.28 -18.44 -13.72
CA GLY A 79 -7.97 -17.66 -12.71
C GLY A 79 -7.12 -17.55 -11.44
N MET A 80 -7.21 -16.43 -10.73
CA MET A 80 -6.42 -16.18 -9.50
C MET A 80 -6.66 -17.20 -8.38
N ASP A 81 -7.82 -17.86 -8.37
CA ASP A 81 -8.13 -18.93 -7.41
C ASP A 81 -7.78 -20.35 -7.92
N LYS A 82 -7.25 -20.46 -9.14
CA LYS A 82 -6.97 -21.73 -9.81
C LYS A 82 -5.49 -21.92 -10.10
N SER A 83 -4.83 -20.92 -10.67
CA SER A 83 -3.41 -20.97 -11.04
C SER A 83 -2.61 -20.23 -9.98
N VAL A 84 -1.95 -20.97 -9.08
CA VAL A 84 -1.24 -20.40 -7.94
C VAL A 84 0.25 -20.73 -8.02
N LEU A 85 1.10 -19.71 -8.01
CA LEU A 85 2.54 -19.83 -7.82
C LEU A 85 2.86 -19.59 -6.34
N SER A 86 3.26 -20.63 -5.61
CA SER A 86 3.56 -20.55 -4.18
C SER A 86 5.06 -20.50 -3.94
N PHE A 87 5.53 -19.42 -3.32
CA PHE A 87 6.93 -19.13 -3.01
C PHE A 87 7.29 -19.43 -1.55
N LYS A 88 6.43 -20.15 -0.82
CA LYS A 88 6.63 -20.53 0.60
C LYS A 88 7.97 -21.22 0.91
N GLY A 89 8.63 -21.79 -0.10
CA GLY A 89 9.95 -22.42 -0.03
C GLY A 89 11.04 -21.68 -0.81
N GLN A 90 10.89 -20.38 -1.07
CA GLN A 90 11.84 -19.60 -1.86
C GLN A 90 13.22 -19.54 -1.21
N ILE A 91 14.22 -20.03 -1.93
CA ILE A 91 15.62 -20.09 -1.49
C ILE A 91 16.53 -19.11 -2.24
N ALA A 92 16.06 -18.52 -3.35
CA ALA A 92 16.85 -17.60 -4.16
C ALA A 92 16.02 -16.46 -4.76
N GLY A 93 16.61 -15.26 -4.78
CA GLY A 93 15.93 -14.01 -5.15
C GLY A 93 14.96 -13.53 -4.07
N ALA A 94 14.46 -12.30 -4.22
CA ALA A 94 13.50 -11.72 -3.29
C ALA A 94 12.08 -11.75 -3.89
N GLU A 95 11.95 -11.36 -5.14
CA GLU A 95 10.67 -11.20 -5.82
C GLU A 95 10.07 -12.56 -6.21
N GLY A 96 8.74 -12.68 -6.25
CA GLY A 96 8.08 -13.80 -6.90
C GLY A 96 8.31 -13.74 -8.42
N ILE A 97 7.87 -12.63 -9.02
CA ILE A 97 8.06 -12.32 -10.44
C ILE A 97 8.75 -10.97 -10.59
N LEU A 98 9.79 -10.90 -11.42
CA LEU A 98 10.49 -9.67 -11.79
C LEU A 98 10.42 -9.47 -13.31
N VAL A 99 9.89 -8.32 -13.75
CA VAL A 99 9.71 -7.97 -15.16
C VAL A 99 10.38 -6.64 -15.49
N SER A 100 11.02 -6.57 -16.65
CA SER A 100 11.57 -5.32 -17.21
C SER A 100 11.27 -5.13 -18.71
N GLY A 101 10.33 -5.90 -19.26
CA GLY A 101 9.93 -5.83 -20.67
C GLY A 101 8.70 -4.94 -20.87
N ASN A 102 8.63 -4.26 -22.01
CA ASN A 102 7.52 -3.40 -22.43
C ASN A 102 6.37 -4.22 -23.04
N ASN A 103 5.19 -3.61 -23.17
CA ASN A 103 3.99 -4.25 -23.74
C ASN A 103 3.66 -5.57 -23.03
N PHE A 104 3.72 -5.52 -21.70
CA PHE A 104 3.64 -6.70 -20.85
C PHE A 104 2.22 -6.87 -20.30
N ILE A 105 1.73 -8.11 -20.34
CA ILE A 105 0.44 -8.47 -19.77
C ILE A 105 0.66 -9.60 -18.77
N ILE A 106 0.07 -9.47 -17.59
CA ILE A 106 -0.08 -10.58 -16.66
C ILE A 106 -1.54 -10.68 -16.23
N GLU A 107 -2.12 -11.87 -16.37
CA GLU A 107 -3.51 -12.09 -16.00
C GLU A 107 -3.84 -13.48 -15.44
N ASP A 108 -4.86 -13.52 -14.57
CA ASP A 108 -5.55 -14.73 -14.14
C ASP A 108 -4.72 -15.74 -13.32
N LEU A 109 -3.88 -15.28 -12.39
CA LEU A 109 -3.12 -16.14 -11.49
C LEU A 109 -2.90 -15.51 -10.11
N ALA A 110 -2.46 -16.33 -9.16
CA ALA A 110 -2.01 -15.88 -7.84
C ALA A 110 -0.50 -16.10 -7.64
N ILE A 111 0.07 -15.24 -6.80
CA ILE A 111 1.43 -15.28 -6.31
C ILE A 111 1.34 -15.26 -4.78
N GLU A 112 1.82 -16.32 -4.13
CA GLU A 112 1.71 -16.48 -2.69
C GLU A 112 3.08 -16.59 -2.04
N ASP A 113 3.23 -16.00 -0.85
CA ASP A 113 4.35 -16.20 0.07
C ASP A 113 5.73 -15.92 -0.55
N ALA A 114 5.84 -14.90 -1.43
CA ALA A 114 7.14 -14.43 -1.92
C ALA A 114 7.99 -13.90 -0.75
N LYS A 115 9.30 -14.11 -0.81
CA LYS A 115 10.20 -13.68 0.27
C LYS A 115 10.30 -12.15 0.37
N GLY A 116 10.27 -11.47 -0.76
CA GLY A 116 10.12 -10.03 -0.93
C GLY A 116 8.90 -9.78 -1.79
N ASP A 117 8.98 -8.90 -2.79
CA ASP A 117 7.82 -8.45 -3.56
C ASP A 117 7.09 -9.58 -4.29
N GLY A 118 5.76 -9.51 -4.40
CA GLY A 118 4.96 -10.49 -5.13
C GLY A 118 5.27 -10.44 -6.63
N ILE A 119 4.94 -9.32 -7.27
CA ILE A 119 5.33 -9.01 -8.64
C ILE A 119 5.89 -7.61 -8.76
N LYS A 120 7.13 -7.50 -9.23
CA LYS A 120 7.79 -6.25 -9.54
C LYS A 120 7.93 -6.06 -11.04
N ILE A 121 7.49 -4.90 -11.54
CA ILE A 121 7.63 -4.50 -12.94
C ILE A 121 8.42 -3.20 -12.94
N ASN A 122 9.66 -3.25 -13.43
CA ASN A 122 10.61 -2.14 -13.36
C ASN A 122 10.88 -1.57 -14.75
N GLU A 123 10.81 -0.25 -14.89
CA GLU A 123 11.24 0.47 -16.11
C GLU A 123 10.55 -0.03 -17.39
N ALA A 124 9.22 -0.13 -17.36
CA ALA A 124 8.43 -0.68 -18.46
C ALA A 124 7.34 0.26 -18.97
N GLU A 125 7.10 0.24 -20.28
CA GLU A 125 6.00 0.94 -20.94
C GLU A 125 4.89 -0.03 -21.37
N ASN A 126 3.64 0.42 -21.26
CA ASN A 126 2.43 -0.31 -21.62
C ASN A 126 2.31 -1.64 -20.84
N VAL A 127 1.75 -1.54 -19.65
CA VAL A 127 1.63 -2.66 -18.71
C VAL A 127 0.15 -2.90 -18.38
N ILE A 128 -0.29 -4.15 -18.47
CA ILE A 128 -1.60 -4.59 -17.97
C ILE A 128 -1.39 -5.65 -16.89
N ILE A 129 -1.87 -5.37 -15.69
CA ILE A 129 -1.97 -6.30 -14.56
C ILE A 129 -3.46 -6.52 -14.29
N ARG A 130 -3.95 -7.72 -14.54
CA ARG A 130 -5.39 -7.98 -14.55
C ARG A 130 -5.74 -9.25 -13.80
N ARG A 131 -6.66 -9.18 -12.84
CA ARG A 131 -7.14 -10.37 -12.10
C ARG A 131 -5.98 -11.18 -11.52
N ILE A 132 -5.04 -10.47 -10.88
CA ILE A 132 -3.92 -11.05 -10.14
C ILE A 132 -4.24 -11.04 -8.66
N ARG A 133 -3.88 -12.12 -7.95
CA ARG A 133 -3.88 -12.13 -6.47
C ARG A 133 -2.45 -12.22 -5.96
N THR A 134 -2.06 -11.30 -5.09
CA THR A 134 -0.82 -11.39 -4.30
C THR A 134 -1.17 -11.53 -2.83
N GLU A 135 -0.63 -12.54 -2.15
CA GLU A 135 -0.99 -12.83 -0.76
C GLU A 135 0.18 -13.39 0.05
N TRP A 136 0.34 -12.90 1.27
CA TRP A 136 1.10 -13.59 2.31
C TRP A 136 0.13 -14.35 3.22
N THR A 137 0.17 -15.68 3.10
CA THR A 137 -0.87 -16.57 3.63
C THR A 137 -0.83 -16.72 5.16
N ASN A 138 0.21 -16.19 5.81
CA ASN A 138 0.33 -16.06 7.26
C ASN A 138 -0.42 -14.84 7.84
N GLY A 139 -1.04 -14.02 6.99
CA GLY A 139 -1.68 -12.77 7.42
C GLY A 139 -0.65 -11.66 7.69
N PRO A 140 -1.09 -10.52 8.25
CA PRO A 140 -0.21 -9.40 8.59
C PRO A 140 0.99 -9.81 9.43
N ASP A 141 2.19 -9.61 8.90
CA ASP A 141 3.46 -9.89 9.57
C ASP A 141 4.54 -8.97 8.99
N GLU A 142 5.34 -8.36 9.85
CA GLU A 142 6.46 -7.47 9.48
C GLU A 142 7.46 -8.14 8.53
N LYS A 143 7.56 -9.48 8.57
CA LYS A 143 8.49 -10.26 7.74
C LYS A 143 7.93 -10.62 6.37
N ASN A 144 6.69 -10.23 6.06
CA ASN A 144 6.13 -10.40 4.73
C ASN A 144 6.91 -9.52 3.74
N GLY A 145 6.75 -9.82 2.45
CA GLY A 145 7.28 -8.97 1.40
C GLY A 145 6.63 -7.58 1.43
N ALA A 146 7.41 -6.57 1.06
CA ALA A 146 6.99 -5.18 1.13
C ALA A 146 5.81 -4.92 0.20
N TYR A 147 5.94 -5.28 -1.08
CA TYR A 147 4.96 -4.90 -2.09
C TYR A 147 4.28 -6.11 -2.74
N GLY A 148 2.95 -6.13 -2.77
CA GLY A 148 2.20 -7.16 -3.49
C GLY A 148 2.35 -7.01 -5.00
N ILE A 149 1.70 -5.97 -5.55
CA ILE A 149 1.76 -5.58 -6.96
C ILE A 149 2.58 -4.30 -7.06
N TYR A 150 3.72 -4.34 -7.76
CA TYR A 150 4.74 -3.29 -7.71
C TYR A 150 5.25 -2.88 -9.11
N PRO A 151 4.46 -2.16 -9.93
CA PRO A 151 4.99 -1.36 -11.01
C PRO A 151 5.77 -0.14 -10.48
N VAL A 152 6.97 0.06 -11.03
CA VAL A 152 7.84 1.19 -10.70
C VAL A 152 8.56 1.68 -11.93
N GLN A 153 8.64 3.01 -12.05
CA GLN A 153 9.18 3.66 -13.25
C GLN A 153 8.47 3.20 -14.53
N THR A 154 7.15 3.00 -14.46
CA THR A 154 6.36 2.58 -15.62
C THR A 154 5.65 3.75 -16.29
N ARG A 155 5.30 3.56 -17.57
CA ARG A 155 4.47 4.49 -18.35
C ARG A 155 3.29 3.74 -18.95
N ASN A 156 2.08 4.31 -18.84
CA ASN A 156 0.83 3.69 -19.29
C ASN A 156 0.62 2.34 -18.61
N THR A 157 0.10 2.37 -17.38
CA THR A 157 -0.11 1.15 -16.58
C THR A 157 -1.58 1.02 -16.20
N LEU A 158 -2.15 -0.15 -16.47
CA LEU A 158 -3.48 -0.54 -16.01
C LEU A 158 -3.35 -1.65 -14.98
N ILE A 159 -3.87 -1.41 -13.77
CA ILE A 159 -4.06 -2.43 -12.73
C ILE A 159 -5.56 -2.59 -12.50
N GLU A 160 -6.12 -3.74 -12.85
CA GLU A 160 -7.55 -3.96 -12.72
C GLU A 160 -8.00 -5.33 -12.22
N GLY A 161 -9.09 -5.35 -11.45
CA GLY A 161 -9.70 -6.60 -11.00
C GLY A 161 -8.80 -7.45 -10.10
N SER A 162 -7.75 -6.88 -9.52
CA SER A 162 -6.71 -7.58 -8.77
C SER A 162 -6.94 -7.52 -7.26
N VAL A 163 -6.28 -8.41 -6.52
CA VAL A 163 -6.41 -8.59 -5.08
C VAL A 163 -5.02 -8.57 -4.44
N ALA A 164 -4.81 -7.78 -3.40
CA ALA A 164 -3.55 -7.73 -2.65
C ALA A 164 -3.79 -7.84 -1.14
N ILE A 165 -3.13 -8.81 -0.51
CA ILE A 165 -3.39 -9.19 0.87
C ILE A 165 -2.09 -9.34 1.67
N ALA A 166 -2.03 -8.70 2.84
CA ALA A 166 -1.00 -8.89 3.85
C ALA A 166 0.44 -8.50 3.45
N ALA A 167 0.59 -7.52 2.55
CA ALA A 167 1.89 -6.90 2.27
C ALA A 167 2.37 -6.08 3.48
N SER A 168 3.66 -6.17 3.83
CA SER A 168 4.26 -5.42 4.97
C SER A 168 4.49 -3.95 4.67
N ASP A 169 4.34 -3.54 3.40
CA ASP A 169 4.30 -2.15 2.98
C ASP A 169 2.97 -1.91 2.24
N ALA A 170 2.96 -1.91 0.91
CA ALA A 170 1.74 -1.68 0.12
C ALA A 170 1.23 -2.93 -0.60
N GLY A 171 -0.07 -3.17 -0.51
CA GLY A 171 -0.74 -4.22 -1.28
C GLY A 171 -0.60 -3.98 -2.78
N ILE A 172 -1.00 -2.78 -3.22
CA ILE A 172 -0.79 -2.29 -4.58
C ILE A 172 0.03 -1.02 -4.50
N TYR A 173 1.25 -1.06 -5.02
CA TYR A 173 2.17 0.07 -5.04
C TYR A 173 2.42 0.53 -6.48
N VAL A 174 2.38 1.83 -6.72
CA VAL A 174 2.78 2.43 -7.99
C VAL A 174 3.79 3.54 -7.72
N GLY A 175 5.05 3.31 -8.10
CA GLY A 175 6.15 4.24 -7.82
C GLY A 175 6.70 4.92 -9.05
N GLN A 176 7.01 6.21 -8.95
CA GLN A 176 7.78 6.96 -9.97
C GLN A 176 7.28 6.75 -11.41
N SER A 177 5.96 6.65 -11.58
CA SER A 177 5.35 6.25 -12.84
C SER A 177 4.62 7.41 -13.53
N HIS A 178 4.08 7.16 -14.72
CA HIS A 178 3.32 8.13 -15.51
C HIS A 178 2.09 7.50 -16.14
N ASN A 179 0.96 8.21 -16.11
CA ASN A 179 -0.29 7.81 -16.78
C ASN A 179 -0.76 6.43 -16.30
N VAL A 180 -1.28 6.38 -15.07
CA VAL A 180 -1.62 5.12 -14.40
C VAL A 180 -3.12 5.04 -14.07
N VAL A 181 -3.73 3.88 -14.28
CA VAL A 181 -5.10 3.57 -13.86
C VAL A 181 -5.07 2.37 -12.92
N VAL A 182 -5.60 2.54 -11.71
CA VAL A 182 -5.79 1.51 -10.69
C VAL A 182 -7.28 1.40 -10.39
N ARG A 183 -7.95 0.35 -10.90
CA ARG A 183 -9.40 0.23 -10.79
C ARG A 183 -9.95 -1.14 -10.44
N ASN A 184 -11.12 -1.19 -9.81
CA ASN A 184 -11.82 -2.45 -9.54
C ASN A 184 -10.98 -3.46 -8.73
N ASN A 185 -10.03 -3.01 -7.91
CA ASN A 185 -9.16 -3.87 -7.12
C ASN A 185 -9.67 -4.02 -5.68
N ARG A 186 -9.21 -5.06 -4.98
CA ARG A 186 -9.39 -5.23 -3.55
C ARG A 186 -8.02 -5.26 -2.85
N ALA A 187 -7.80 -4.34 -1.91
CA ALA A 187 -6.62 -4.33 -1.07
C ALA A 187 -7.04 -4.45 0.40
N GLU A 188 -6.57 -5.49 1.08
CA GLU A 188 -6.95 -5.78 2.47
C GLU A 188 -5.80 -6.31 3.32
N TYR A 189 -5.79 -5.96 4.61
CA TYR A 189 -4.80 -6.41 5.58
C TYR A 189 -3.35 -6.04 5.25
N ASN A 190 -3.12 -5.03 4.40
CA ASN A 190 -1.79 -4.47 4.13
C ASN A 190 -1.51 -3.31 5.09
N VAL A 191 -0.28 -2.81 5.14
CA VAL A 191 -0.03 -1.52 5.79
C VAL A 191 -0.69 -0.41 4.97
N ALA A 192 -0.25 -0.20 3.73
CA ALA A 192 -0.96 0.61 2.75
C ALA A 192 -1.80 -0.29 1.84
N GLY A 193 -3.10 -0.03 1.74
CA GLY A 193 -3.94 -0.76 0.79
C GLY A 193 -3.49 -0.52 -0.66
N ILE A 194 -3.56 0.75 -1.07
CA ILE A 194 -3.07 1.22 -2.37
C ILE A 194 -2.17 2.42 -2.13
N GLU A 195 -0.97 2.43 -2.70
CA GLU A 195 -0.04 3.56 -2.63
C GLU A 195 0.34 4.05 -4.03
N ILE A 196 0.20 5.36 -4.23
CA ILE A 196 0.65 6.09 -5.41
C ILE A 196 1.79 7.00 -4.97
N GLU A 197 3.03 6.61 -5.29
CA GLU A 197 4.23 7.29 -4.85
C GLU A 197 4.95 7.94 -6.03
N ASN A 198 5.26 9.24 -5.92
CA ASN A 198 6.03 10.00 -6.90
C ASN A 198 5.56 9.83 -8.37
N THR A 199 4.25 9.59 -8.55
CA THR A 199 3.66 9.26 -9.85
C THR A 199 2.96 10.48 -10.45
N GLN A 200 3.13 10.69 -11.76
CA GLN A 200 2.57 11.82 -12.49
C GLN A 200 1.34 11.38 -13.28
N GLY A 201 0.17 11.79 -12.82
CA GLY A 201 -1.11 11.42 -13.39
C GLY A 201 -1.52 9.99 -13.03
N ALA A 202 -2.45 9.87 -12.08
CA ALA A 202 -3.01 8.59 -11.67
C ALA A 202 -4.51 8.68 -11.41
N ASP A 203 -5.24 7.69 -11.90
CA ASP A 203 -6.66 7.47 -11.63
C ASP A 203 -6.81 6.25 -10.72
N VAL A 204 -7.29 6.45 -9.50
CA VAL A 204 -7.52 5.39 -8.50
C VAL A 204 -9.00 5.33 -8.20
N TYR A 205 -9.72 4.36 -8.77
CA TYR A 205 -11.18 4.34 -8.66
C TYR A 205 -11.87 2.98 -8.64
N ASP A 206 -13.09 2.94 -8.11
CA ASP A 206 -13.89 1.71 -7.96
C ASP A 206 -13.16 0.59 -7.18
N ASN A 207 -12.16 0.93 -6.36
CA ASN A 207 -11.43 -0.03 -5.54
C ASN A 207 -12.12 -0.21 -4.17
N LEU A 208 -11.89 -1.37 -3.57
CA LEU A 208 -12.17 -1.64 -2.16
C LEU A 208 -10.85 -1.69 -1.39
N ALA A 209 -10.60 -0.67 -0.56
CA ALA A 209 -9.49 -0.65 0.39
C ALA A 209 -10.07 -0.82 1.80
N THR A 210 -9.84 -1.98 2.43
CA THR A 210 -10.47 -2.30 3.71
C THR A 210 -9.57 -3.10 4.64
N HIS A 211 -9.66 -2.87 5.95
CA HIS A 211 -8.84 -3.56 6.95
C HIS A 211 -7.32 -3.44 6.69
N ASN A 212 -6.86 -2.38 6.04
CA ASN A 212 -5.43 -2.04 6.01
C ASN A 212 -5.05 -1.19 7.24
N THR A 213 -3.80 -0.78 7.40
CA THR A 213 -3.44 0.31 8.34
C THR A 213 -3.90 1.66 7.80
N GLY A 214 -3.60 1.91 6.52
CA GLY A 214 -4.08 3.04 5.73
C GLY A 214 -4.73 2.57 4.43
N GLY A 215 -5.86 3.17 4.05
CA GLY A 215 -6.62 2.76 2.87
C GLY A 215 -5.92 3.08 1.54
N ILE A 216 -5.83 4.36 1.20
CA ILE A 216 -5.19 4.84 -0.04
C ILE A 216 -4.19 5.95 0.29
N LEU A 217 -2.94 5.78 -0.12
CA LEU A 217 -1.84 6.71 0.12
C LEU A 217 -1.42 7.39 -1.21
N VAL A 218 -1.20 8.70 -1.17
CA VAL A 218 -0.73 9.51 -2.30
C VAL A 218 0.48 10.32 -1.86
N PHE A 219 1.67 9.78 -2.08
CA PHE A 219 2.89 10.21 -1.42
C PHE A 219 3.90 10.78 -2.43
N ASN A 220 4.68 11.74 -1.95
CA ASN A 220 5.93 12.16 -2.56
C ASN A 220 7.04 11.99 -1.53
N MET A 221 8.02 11.16 -1.89
CA MET A 221 9.19 10.90 -1.08
C MET A 221 10.41 11.66 -1.63
N PRO A 222 11.33 12.12 -0.76
CA PRO A 222 12.54 12.79 -1.17
C PRO A 222 13.52 11.81 -1.83
N ASN A 223 14.51 12.35 -2.55
CA ASN A 223 15.63 11.58 -3.10
C ASN A 223 15.23 10.54 -4.17
N LEU A 224 14.09 10.75 -4.82
CA LEU A 224 13.60 9.95 -5.94
C LEU A 224 13.75 10.69 -7.27
N PRO A 225 13.77 9.97 -8.41
CA PRO A 225 14.10 10.54 -9.71
C PRO A 225 13.10 11.58 -10.23
N GLN A 226 11.88 11.63 -9.69
CA GLN A 226 10.84 12.56 -10.11
C GLN A 226 9.86 12.88 -8.97
N PRO A 227 9.19 14.05 -9.00
CA PRO A 227 8.02 14.29 -8.17
C PRO A 227 6.78 13.61 -8.77
N GLY A 228 5.78 13.36 -7.92
CA GLY A 228 4.43 12.99 -8.30
C GLY A 228 3.47 14.17 -8.18
N PHE A 229 2.39 14.12 -8.96
CA PHE A 229 1.29 15.07 -8.93
C PHE A 229 0.12 14.55 -9.77
N GLY A 230 -1.07 15.15 -9.60
CA GLY A 230 -2.19 14.94 -10.51
C GLY A 230 -2.91 13.60 -10.28
N THR A 231 -3.03 13.19 -9.02
CA THR A 231 -3.72 11.94 -8.65
C THR A 231 -5.19 12.22 -8.36
N ARG A 232 -6.08 11.40 -8.93
CA ARG A 232 -7.53 11.45 -8.71
C ARG A 232 -7.98 10.16 -8.01
N VAL A 233 -8.48 10.30 -6.79
CA VAL A 233 -9.01 9.21 -5.96
C VAL A 233 -10.53 9.31 -5.92
N TYR A 234 -11.24 8.42 -6.61
CA TYR A 234 -12.70 8.55 -6.74
C TYR A 234 -13.50 7.26 -6.80
N ASN A 235 -14.77 7.31 -6.39
CA ASN A 235 -15.67 6.14 -6.38
C ASN A 235 -15.13 4.91 -5.61
N ASN A 236 -14.15 5.08 -4.73
CA ASN A 236 -13.61 3.97 -3.95
C ASN A 236 -14.48 3.74 -2.70
N ARG A 237 -14.41 2.52 -2.20
CA ARG A 237 -14.90 2.14 -0.87
C ARG A 237 -13.70 1.97 0.05
N ILE A 238 -13.57 2.86 1.02
CA ILE A 238 -12.40 2.96 1.92
C ILE A 238 -12.89 2.75 3.35
N ILE A 239 -12.89 1.50 3.80
CA ILE A 239 -13.72 1.05 4.93
C ILE A 239 -12.87 0.39 5.99
N ALA A 240 -12.95 0.88 7.23
CA ALA A 240 -12.40 0.24 8.42
C ALA A 240 -10.93 -0.16 8.28
N ASN A 241 -10.09 0.73 7.73
CA ASN A 241 -8.64 0.51 7.65
C ASN A 241 -8.01 0.72 9.02
N ASN A 242 -8.25 -0.21 9.95
CA ASN A 242 -7.88 -0.14 11.36
C ASN A 242 -6.90 -1.25 11.79
N THR A 243 -6.24 -1.93 10.84
CA THR A 243 -5.23 -2.94 11.17
C THR A 243 -4.00 -2.24 11.76
N GLU A 244 -3.47 -2.77 12.86
CA GLU A 244 -2.26 -2.24 13.50
C GLU A 244 -1.13 -2.13 12.47
N ASN A 245 -0.34 -1.06 12.53
CA ASN A 245 0.79 -0.90 11.62
C ASN A 245 1.84 -1.98 11.89
N PHE A 246 2.16 -2.77 10.87
CA PHE A 246 3.15 -3.84 10.93
C PHE A 246 4.29 -3.64 9.93
N ALA A 247 4.46 -2.41 9.42
CA ALA A 247 5.58 -2.12 8.55
C ALA A 247 6.91 -2.20 9.31
N PRO A 248 7.99 -2.63 8.64
CA PRO A 248 9.32 -2.60 9.24
C PRO A 248 9.68 -1.18 9.72
N GLU A 249 10.24 -1.09 10.93
CA GLU A 249 10.63 0.18 11.53
C GLU A 249 11.58 0.98 10.62
N GLY A 250 11.32 2.28 10.48
CA GLY A 250 12.12 3.19 9.66
C GLY A 250 11.72 3.26 8.18
N THR A 251 10.74 2.46 7.74
CA THR A 251 10.07 2.68 6.45
C THR A 251 9.15 3.89 6.51
N ALA A 252 8.77 4.44 5.35
CA ALA A 252 7.90 5.61 5.29
C ALA A 252 6.51 5.30 5.85
N VAL A 253 5.93 4.17 5.43
CA VAL A 253 4.60 3.72 5.83
C VAL A 253 4.51 3.30 7.30
N ALA A 254 5.62 3.02 7.99
CA ALA A 254 5.64 2.78 9.44
C ALA A 254 5.17 3.99 10.27
N SER A 255 5.15 5.19 9.68
CA SER A 255 4.63 6.40 10.30
C SER A 255 3.11 6.56 10.16
N VAL A 256 2.46 5.77 9.30
CA VAL A 256 1.04 5.92 8.98
C VAL A 256 0.23 5.41 10.17
N PRO A 257 -0.60 6.27 10.81
CA PRO A 257 -1.46 5.84 11.89
C PRO A 257 -2.45 4.79 11.39
N ALA A 258 -2.68 3.73 12.18
CA ALA A 258 -3.81 2.85 11.93
C ALA A 258 -5.12 3.66 11.97
N GLY A 259 -6.12 3.28 11.18
CA GLY A 259 -7.37 4.02 11.09
C GLY A 259 -7.33 5.17 10.09
N SER A 260 -6.44 5.13 9.10
CA SER A 260 -6.32 6.18 8.09
C SER A 260 -7.11 5.83 6.83
N GLY A 261 -8.02 6.70 6.38
CA GLY A 261 -8.76 6.52 5.13
C GLY A 261 -7.91 6.81 3.90
N VAL A 262 -7.85 8.08 3.49
CA VAL A 262 -6.92 8.57 2.45
C VAL A 262 -5.80 9.37 3.12
N VAL A 263 -4.54 9.14 2.75
CA VAL A 263 -3.40 9.91 3.28
C VAL A 263 -2.65 10.55 2.13
N ILE A 264 -2.48 11.85 2.19
CA ILE A 264 -1.66 12.63 1.26
C ILE A 264 -0.39 13.03 2.00
N ASN A 265 0.77 12.78 1.40
CA ASN A 265 2.05 13.27 1.91
C ASN A 265 2.82 14.03 0.83
N SER A 266 3.05 15.32 1.04
CA SER A 266 3.91 16.19 0.19
C SER A 266 3.57 16.16 -1.31
N ASN A 267 2.34 15.79 -1.66
CA ASN A 267 1.92 15.57 -3.03
C ASN A 267 1.01 16.70 -3.50
N ASP A 268 1.13 17.01 -4.79
CA ASP A 268 0.47 18.16 -5.39
C ASP A 268 -0.66 17.75 -6.33
N ARG A 269 -1.68 18.61 -6.43
CA ARG A 269 -2.80 18.44 -7.36
C ARG A 269 -3.45 17.08 -7.15
N VAL A 270 -4.06 16.91 -5.97
CA VAL A 270 -4.77 15.68 -5.62
C VAL A 270 -6.26 15.98 -5.52
N GLU A 271 -7.08 15.20 -6.22
CA GLU A 271 -8.53 15.23 -6.10
C GLU A 271 -9.06 13.99 -5.38
N ILE A 272 -9.92 14.19 -4.39
CA ILE A 272 -10.60 13.13 -3.65
C ILE A 272 -12.10 13.37 -3.76
N PHE A 273 -12.81 12.54 -4.52
CA PHE A 273 -14.24 12.78 -4.78
C PHE A 273 -15.10 11.54 -4.97
N ASN A 274 -16.39 11.64 -4.64
CA ASN A 274 -17.37 10.55 -4.79
C ASN A 274 -16.96 9.23 -4.09
N ASN A 275 -16.03 9.26 -3.13
CA ASN A 275 -15.67 8.07 -2.38
C ASN A 275 -16.67 7.82 -1.26
N HIS A 276 -16.83 6.56 -0.90
CA HIS A 276 -17.49 6.13 0.32
C HIS A 276 -16.42 5.76 1.34
N VAL A 277 -16.24 6.60 2.36
CA VAL A 277 -15.21 6.45 3.40
C VAL A 277 -15.90 6.25 4.74
N GLU A 278 -15.64 5.10 5.36
CA GLU A 278 -16.40 4.64 6.52
C GLU A 278 -15.48 4.05 7.60
N ASP A 279 -15.70 4.45 8.85
CA ASP A 279 -15.16 3.81 10.07
C ASP A 279 -13.62 3.66 10.13
N ASN A 280 -12.89 4.60 9.53
CA ASN A 280 -11.44 4.72 9.71
C ASN A 280 -11.16 5.50 11.03
N GLN A 281 -10.58 4.82 12.03
CA GLN A 281 -10.55 5.27 13.42
C GLN A 281 -9.78 6.57 13.68
N THR A 282 -8.78 6.89 12.85
CA THR A 282 -7.95 8.10 12.98
C THR A 282 -8.53 9.29 12.21
N ALA A 283 -8.75 9.16 10.90
CA ALA A 283 -9.36 10.21 10.08
C ALA A 283 -9.80 9.66 8.72
N ASN A 284 -10.78 10.33 8.10
CA ASN A 284 -11.24 9.98 6.74
C ASN A 284 -10.22 10.44 5.69
N VAL A 285 -9.65 11.64 5.86
CA VAL A 285 -8.54 12.15 5.05
C VAL A 285 -7.46 12.74 5.96
N ILE A 286 -6.20 12.40 5.71
CA ILE A 286 -5.03 13.01 6.34
C ILE A 286 -4.23 13.74 5.26
N ILE A 287 -3.92 15.02 5.49
CA ILE A 287 -3.06 15.84 4.63
C ILE A 287 -1.82 16.17 5.45
N SER A 288 -0.67 15.74 4.97
CA SER A 288 0.60 15.87 5.67
C SER A 288 1.70 16.35 4.74
N SER A 289 2.65 17.06 5.33
CA SER A 289 3.93 17.43 4.75
C SER A 289 5.02 16.45 5.17
N TYR A 290 6.18 16.56 4.54
CA TYR A 290 7.38 15.82 4.91
C TYR A 290 7.77 16.00 6.39
N PHE A 291 7.48 17.16 6.97
CA PHE A 291 7.88 17.52 8.34
C PHE A 291 7.10 16.75 9.41
N SER A 292 5.91 16.25 9.08
CA SER A 292 5.02 15.54 10.00
C SER A 292 5.06 14.02 9.80
N ALA A 293 5.75 13.54 8.77
CA ALA A 293 5.63 12.17 8.27
C ALA A 293 6.47 11.14 9.04
N GLY A 294 7.15 11.49 10.13
CA GLY A 294 7.88 10.53 10.99
C GLY A 294 9.13 9.87 10.37
N PHE A 295 9.34 9.96 9.05
CA PHE A 295 10.55 9.54 8.34
C PHE A 295 11.47 10.71 7.98
N TYR A 296 11.35 11.82 8.71
CA TYR A 296 12.28 12.95 8.59
C TYR A 296 13.70 12.45 8.87
N THR A 297 14.51 12.35 7.82
CA THR A 297 15.93 12.05 7.97
C THR A 297 16.72 13.35 7.93
N THR A 298 17.81 13.41 8.71
CA THR A 298 18.81 14.48 8.61
C THR A 298 19.66 14.37 7.33
N ALA A 299 19.41 13.36 6.48
CA ALA A 299 20.02 13.26 5.17
C ALA A 299 19.41 14.36 4.28
N SER A 300 20.24 15.05 3.50
CA SER A 300 19.76 16.13 2.65
C SER A 300 18.62 15.61 1.76
N THR A 301 17.45 16.24 1.85
CA THR A 301 16.48 16.17 0.76
C THR A 301 17.17 16.75 -0.46
N ALA A 302 17.09 16.09 -1.62
CA ALA A 302 17.54 16.69 -2.88
C ALA A 302 16.96 18.11 -3.00
N ASP A 303 17.77 19.07 -3.46
CA ASP A 303 17.41 20.50 -3.52
C ASP A 303 16.08 20.80 -4.26
N ALA A 304 15.60 19.86 -5.07
CA ALA A 304 14.39 19.96 -5.86
C ALA A 304 13.13 19.31 -5.24
N PHE A 305 13.23 18.70 -4.05
CA PHE A 305 12.08 18.08 -3.39
C PHE A 305 11.15 19.14 -2.79
N ASP A 306 9.86 19.08 -3.13
CA ASP A 306 8.81 19.91 -2.52
C ASP A 306 8.22 19.16 -1.31
N PRO A 307 8.41 19.64 -0.07
CA PRO A 307 7.94 18.95 1.13
C PRO A 307 6.48 19.27 1.48
N TYR A 308 5.80 20.12 0.71
CA TYR A 308 4.47 20.64 1.05
C TYR A 308 3.38 19.99 0.19
N PRO A 309 2.21 19.66 0.76
CA PRO A 309 1.06 19.26 -0.04
C PRO A 309 0.34 20.50 -0.60
N GLU A 310 0.17 20.60 -1.91
CA GLU A 310 -0.45 21.77 -2.56
C GLU A 310 -1.57 21.39 -3.53
N GLY A 311 -2.61 22.22 -3.61
CA GLY A 311 -3.68 22.05 -4.60
C GLY A 311 -4.52 20.79 -4.35
N ILE A 312 -5.02 20.63 -3.13
CA ILE A 312 -5.83 19.47 -2.72
C ILE A 312 -7.30 19.83 -2.82
N PHE A 313 -8.10 19.02 -3.52
CA PHE A 313 -9.53 19.26 -3.65
C PHE A 313 -10.35 18.06 -3.16
N ILE A 314 -11.17 18.28 -2.13
CA ILE A 314 -12.02 17.25 -1.51
C ILE A 314 -13.49 17.63 -1.69
N TYR A 315 -14.27 16.82 -2.40
CA TYR A 315 -15.67 17.14 -2.70
C TYR A 315 -16.54 15.91 -2.95
N ASP A 316 -17.84 16.02 -2.69
CA ASP A 316 -18.86 14.98 -2.97
C ASP A 316 -18.57 13.57 -2.43
N ASN A 317 -17.70 13.42 -1.43
CA ASN A 317 -17.48 12.16 -0.72
C ASN A 317 -18.54 11.94 0.35
N GLN A 318 -18.86 10.68 0.60
CA GLN A 318 -19.67 10.26 1.73
C GLN A 318 -18.74 9.82 2.88
N PHE A 319 -18.67 10.64 3.92
CA PHE A 319 -17.93 10.34 5.14
C PHE A 319 -18.87 9.84 6.23
N ILE A 320 -18.61 8.65 6.78
CA ILE A 320 -19.42 7.99 7.79
C ILE A 320 -18.51 7.53 8.94
N GLY A 321 -18.76 8.04 10.14
CA GLY A 321 -17.94 7.67 11.30
C GLY A 321 -16.49 8.15 11.18
N GLY A 322 -15.60 7.53 11.97
CA GLY A 322 -14.18 7.84 12.04
C GLY A 322 -13.81 8.98 13.00
N GLY A 323 -12.51 9.06 13.30
CA GLY A 323 -11.88 10.09 14.15
C GLY A 323 -12.14 9.97 15.66
N ASP A 324 -12.82 8.91 16.10
CA ASP A 324 -13.21 8.70 17.49
C ASP A 324 -12.18 7.90 18.31
N SER A 325 -11.28 7.17 17.65
CA SER A 325 -10.24 6.36 18.29
C SER A 325 -8.90 6.42 17.54
N PRO A 326 -8.29 7.61 17.38
CA PRO A 326 -7.04 7.73 16.65
C PRO A 326 -5.91 6.91 17.30
N ASP A 327 -5.03 6.36 16.47
CA ASP A 327 -4.00 5.40 16.88
C ASP A 327 -2.91 6.05 17.75
N LEU A 328 -2.40 7.21 17.32
CA LEU A 328 -1.31 7.91 18.01
C LEU A 328 -1.78 8.61 19.29
N LEU A 329 -0.97 8.51 20.36
CA LEU A 329 -1.28 9.11 21.66
C LEU A 329 -1.47 10.64 21.57
N GLU A 330 -0.68 11.31 20.74
CA GLU A 330 -0.77 12.74 20.49
C GLU A 330 -2.10 13.10 19.84
N LEU A 331 -2.58 12.29 18.89
CA LEU A 331 -3.87 12.48 18.24
C LEU A 331 -5.04 12.16 19.18
N GLN A 332 -4.89 11.19 20.09
CA GLN A 332 -5.86 10.95 21.15
C GLN A 332 -5.93 12.13 22.13
N ALA A 333 -4.78 12.66 22.55
CA ALA A 333 -4.70 13.83 23.42
C ALA A 333 -5.31 15.07 22.75
N LEU A 334 -5.00 15.30 21.48
CA LEU A 334 -5.59 16.34 20.64
C LEU A 334 -7.11 16.20 20.58
N ARG A 335 -7.60 14.98 20.26
CA ARG A 335 -9.04 14.69 20.19
C ARG A 335 -9.75 15.08 21.48
N VAL A 336 -9.20 14.64 22.63
CA VAL A 336 -9.79 14.91 23.95
C VAL A 336 -9.72 16.39 24.30
N ALA A 337 -8.59 17.06 24.04
CA ALA A 337 -8.38 18.46 24.40
C ALA A 337 -9.26 19.42 23.57
N ALA A 338 -9.35 19.19 22.26
CA ALA A 338 -10.07 20.07 21.34
C ALA A 338 -11.57 19.73 21.20
N PHE A 339 -11.93 18.44 21.31
CA PHE A 339 -13.30 17.96 21.02
C PHE A 339 -13.97 17.23 22.19
N GLY A 340 -13.26 17.03 23.31
CA GLY A 340 -13.79 16.38 24.52
C GLY A 340 -13.69 14.86 24.49
N ILE A 341 -13.95 14.22 25.63
CA ILE A 341 -13.75 12.77 25.84
C ILE A 341 -14.60 11.89 24.89
N ASN A 342 -15.79 12.36 24.53
CA ASN A 342 -16.71 11.71 23.59
C ASN A 342 -16.67 12.35 22.19
N GLY A 343 -15.74 13.28 21.95
CA GLY A 343 -15.57 13.94 20.67
C GLY A 343 -14.87 13.07 19.65
N ARG A 344 -14.83 13.55 18.41
CA ARG A 344 -14.09 12.94 17.31
C ARG A 344 -13.25 14.01 16.62
N LEU A 345 -12.14 13.61 16.00
CA LEU A 345 -11.44 14.46 15.05
C LEU A 345 -12.36 14.73 13.84
N PRO A 346 -12.32 15.95 13.28
CA PRO A 346 -12.95 16.25 12.00
C PRO A 346 -12.52 15.30 10.87
N ASP A 347 -13.33 15.23 9.81
CA ASP A 347 -13.12 14.29 8.70
C ASP A 347 -11.75 14.43 8.03
N VAL A 348 -11.27 15.67 7.93
CA VAL A 348 -9.98 16.01 7.32
C VAL A 348 -9.02 16.49 8.41
N LEU A 349 -7.92 15.76 8.60
CA LEU A 349 -6.81 16.12 9.46
C LEU A 349 -5.70 16.75 8.61
N TRP A 350 -5.33 17.99 8.87
CA TRP A 350 -4.23 18.67 8.17
C TRP A 350 -3.15 19.12 9.16
N ASP A 351 -1.90 18.85 8.81
CA ASP A 351 -0.74 19.20 9.62
C ASP A 351 -0.41 20.70 9.70
N GLY A 352 -0.96 21.51 8.80
CA GLY A 352 -0.84 22.97 8.82
C GLY A 352 0.42 23.53 8.15
N TYR A 353 1.27 22.70 7.56
CA TYR A 353 2.46 23.17 6.85
C TYR A 353 2.09 23.78 5.50
N VAL A 354 2.66 24.95 5.20
CA VAL A 354 2.52 25.66 3.92
C VAL A 354 3.87 26.18 3.46
N ASN A 355 4.08 26.26 2.14
CA ASN A 355 5.30 26.84 1.60
C ASN A 355 5.28 28.37 1.73
N THR A 356 6.00 28.91 2.70
CA THR A 356 6.04 30.37 2.95
C THR A 356 6.68 31.17 1.83
N ASP A 357 7.55 30.56 1.03
CA ASP A 357 8.26 31.22 -0.07
C ASP A 357 7.35 31.44 -1.29
N LYS A 358 6.24 30.68 -1.39
CA LYS A 358 5.24 30.80 -2.47
C LYS A 358 4.08 31.73 -2.13
N LEU A 359 4.05 32.33 -0.93
CA LEU A 359 2.94 33.19 -0.53
C LEU A 359 2.85 34.46 -1.39
N VAL A 360 1.62 34.83 -1.76
CA VAL A 360 1.30 36.08 -2.46
C VAL A 360 0.44 36.92 -1.53
N ASP A 361 0.90 38.12 -1.19
CA ASP A 361 0.27 39.00 -0.19
C ASP A 361 0.01 38.31 1.16
N GLY A 362 0.91 37.40 1.56
CA GLY A 362 0.80 36.63 2.80
C GLY A 362 -0.25 35.51 2.77
N GLN A 363 -0.78 35.17 1.59
CA GLN A 363 -1.78 34.12 1.41
C GLN A 363 -1.25 33.01 0.49
N VAL A 364 -1.74 31.79 0.72
CA VAL A 364 -1.47 30.66 -0.19
C VAL A 364 -2.11 30.96 -1.56
N PRO A 365 -1.36 30.84 -2.68
CA PRO A 365 -1.89 31.00 -4.03
C PRO A 365 -3.13 30.15 -4.27
N ALA A 366 -4.06 30.61 -5.10
CA ALA A 366 -5.37 29.96 -5.25
C ALA A 366 -5.25 28.49 -5.66
N GLU A 367 -4.33 28.19 -6.58
CA GLU A 367 -4.02 26.87 -7.13
C GLU A 367 -3.34 25.92 -6.13
N ALA A 368 -2.70 26.45 -5.08
CA ALA A 368 -1.96 25.68 -4.09
C ALA A 368 -2.78 25.40 -2.81
N ARG A 369 -4.00 25.92 -2.71
CA ARG A 369 -4.86 25.76 -1.53
C ARG A 369 -5.34 24.33 -1.32
N ILE A 370 -5.75 24.06 -0.09
CA ILE A 370 -6.58 22.91 0.26
C ILE A 370 -8.03 23.38 0.27
N CYS A 371 -8.83 22.92 -0.70
CA CYS A 371 -10.24 23.28 -0.83
C CYS A 371 -11.15 22.11 -0.47
N VAL A 372 -12.21 22.38 0.30
CA VAL A 372 -13.18 21.37 0.75
C VAL A 372 -14.60 21.81 0.41
N GLN A 373 -15.24 21.07 -0.50
CA GLN A 373 -16.65 21.21 -0.89
C GLN A 373 -17.40 19.92 -0.63
N ASN A 374 -17.33 19.44 0.61
CA ASN A 374 -17.78 18.09 0.98
C ASN A 374 -18.91 18.12 2.01
N GLY A 375 -19.94 18.93 1.75
CA GLY A 375 -21.11 19.08 2.62
C GLY A 375 -20.74 19.64 4.00
N THR A 376 -21.00 18.86 5.05
CA THR A 376 -20.71 19.25 6.44
C THR A 376 -19.30 18.88 6.91
N ALA A 377 -18.47 18.32 6.04
CA ALA A 377 -17.12 17.91 6.42
C ALA A 377 -16.31 19.11 6.92
N GLN A 378 -15.51 18.87 7.96
CA GLN A 378 -14.65 19.87 8.56
C GLN A 378 -13.18 19.47 8.44
N VAL A 379 -12.32 20.48 8.39
CA VAL A 379 -10.86 20.35 8.50
C VAL A 379 -10.48 20.70 9.94
N VAL A 380 -9.62 19.90 10.55
CA VAL A 380 -8.81 20.34 11.68
C VAL A 380 -7.40 20.62 11.18
N ASN A 381 -6.97 21.86 11.31
CA ASN A 381 -5.57 22.23 11.17
C ASN A 381 -4.92 22.11 12.55
N VAL A 382 -3.94 21.22 12.69
CA VAL A 382 -3.28 21.00 13.97
C VAL A 382 -2.16 21.97 14.26
N ASP A 383 -1.81 22.87 13.34
CA ASP A 383 -0.80 23.92 13.54
C ASP A 383 0.60 23.35 13.86
N GLY A 384 1.00 22.31 13.12
CA GLY A 384 2.30 21.64 13.25
C GLY A 384 3.50 22.60 13.23
N PRO A 385 3.59 23.57 12.30
CA PRO A 385 4.70 24.54 12.26
C PRO A 385 4.90 25.35 13.56
N ASN A 386 3.84 25.54 14.34
CA ASN A 386 3.87 26.29 15.59
C ASN A 386 3.71 25.38 16.83
N ASN A 387 4.10 24.10 16.73
CA ASN A 387 4.02 23.13 17.81
C ASN A 387 2.60 22.98 18.39
N TYR A 388 1.60 22.93 17.52
CA TYR A 388 0.20 22.72 17.89
C TYR A 388 -0.41 23.83 18.77
N ALA A 389 0.16 25.04 18.74
CA ALA A 389 -0.26 26.14 19.60
C ALA A 389 -1.66 26.67 19.27
N ASN A 390 -2.08 26.62 17.99
CA ASN A 390 -3.34 27.20 17.52
C ASN A 390 -4.14 26.19 16.68
N VAL A 391 -4.40 25.01 17.24
CA VAL A 391 -5.33 24.04 16.63
C VAL A 391 -6.67 24.72 16.32
N THR A 392 -7.13 24.61 15.09
CA THR A 392 -8.34 25.31 14.62
C THR A 392 -9.15 24.45 13.65
N THR A 393 -10.46 24.69 13.65
CA THR A 393 -11.40 24.15 12.66
C THR A 393 -12.03 25.27 11.81
N ASP A 394 -11.35 26.42 11.71
CA ASP A 394 -11.79 27.51 10.85
C ASP A 394 -11.74 27.09 9.38
N MET A 395 -12.91 27.03 8.76
CA MET A 395 -13.08 26.60 7.37
C MET A 395 -12.87 27.73 6.36
N THR A 396 -12.67 28.98 6.79
CA THR A 396 -12.66 30.15 5.90
C THR A 396 -11.64 30.00 4.75
N ALA A 397 -10.44 29.49 5.05
CA ALA A 397 -9.39 29.27 4.04
C ALA A 397 -9.67 28.06 3.13
N HIS A 398 -10.54 27.14 3.54
CA HIS A 398 -10.87 25.90 2.85
C HIS A 398 -12.17 25.98 2.03
N GLN A 399 -12.96 27.04 2.21
CA GLN A 399 -14.16 27.34 1.42
C GLN A 399 -13.80 27.92 0.04
N CYS A 400 -13.16 27.11 -0.78
CA CYS A 400 -12.70 27.45 -2.12
C CYS A 400 -13.02 26.33 -3.13
N ALA A 401 -12.62 26.52 -4.38
CA ALA A 401 -12.70 25.53 -5.44
C ALA A 401 -11.36 25.53 -6.19
N LEU A 402 -10.97 24.37 -6.71
CA LEU A 402 -9.85 24.22 -7.64
C LEU A 402 -10.36 23.75 -9.00
N ASP A 403 -9.55 23.94 -10.03
CA ASP A 403 -9.81 23.35 -11.34
C ASP A 403 -9.71 21.82 -11.24
N LYS A 404 -10.68 21.14 -11.84
CA LYS A 404 -10.70 19.67 -11.88
C LYS A 404 -9.65 19.15 -12.85
N LEU A 405 -8.96 18.10 -12.43
CA LEU A 405 -7.94 17.41 -13.20
C LEU A 405 -8.58 16.58 -14.32
N PRO A 406 -7.93 16.54 -15.49
CA PRO A 406 -8.40 15.73 -16.61
C PRO A 406 -8.33 14.24 -16.26
N ALA A 407 -9.10 13.43 -16.98
CA ALA A 407 -8.99 11.99 -16.86
C ALA A 407 -7.70 11.45 -17.45
N ILE A 408 -7.19 10.39 -16.82
CA ILE A 408 -6.06 9.62 -17.33
C ILE A 408 -6.57 8.78 -18.51
N GLU A 409 -6.00 9.04 -19.68
CA GLU A 409 -6.30 8.29 -20.91
C GLU A 409 -5.13 7.36 -21.22
N LEU A 410 -5.36 6.06 -21.07
CA LEU A 410 -4.42 5.03 -21.51
C LEU A 410 -4.56 4.83 -23.03
N ASP A 411 -4.01 5.76 -23.80
CA ASP A 411 -4.14 5.76 -25.26
C ASP A 411 -3.21 4.73 -25.93
N GLY A 412 -3.78 3.90 -26.80
CA GLY A 412 -3.03 3.03 -27.70
C GLY A 412 -3.74 1.73 -28.09
N ALA A 413 -3.32 1.13 -29.21
CA ALA A 413 -3.83 -0.17 -29.68
C ALA A 413 -3.67 -1.29 -28.63
N PHE A 414 -2.71 -1.14 -27.71
CA PHE A 414 -2.43 -2.10 -26.65
C PHE A 414 -3.58 -2.25 -25.64
N PHE A 415 -4.28 -1.15 -25.30
CA PHE A 415 -5.38 -1.15 -24.33
C PHE A 415 -6.76 -1.30 -24.99
N GLY A 416 -6.93 -0.83 -26.22
CA GLY A 416 -8.21 -0.88 -26.94
C GLY A 416 -8.50 -2.16 -27.74
N GLY A 417 -7.51 -3.07 -27.87
CA GLY A 417 -7.62 -4.29 -28.66
C GLY A 417 -7.86 -5.58 -27.86
N GLN A 418 -8.16 -5.48 -26.57
CA GLN A 418 -8.24 -6.64 -25.65
C GLN A 418 -9.66 -7.03 -25.28
#